data_AF-A0A251YNL2-F1
#
_entry.id   AF-A0A251YNL2-F1
#
_cell.length_a   1.000
_cell.length_b   1.000
_cell.length_c   1.000
_cell.angle_alpha   90.00
_cell.angle_beta   90.00
_cell.angle_gamma   90.00
#
_symmetry.space_group_name_H-M   'P 1'
#
loop_
_entity.id
_entity.type
_entity.pdbx_description
1 polymer ?
#
loop_
_entity_poly.entity_id
_entity_poly.type
_entity_poly.pdbx_seq_one_letter_code
_entity_poly.pdbx_strand_id
1 'polypeptide(L)'
;MDPFEVTVLGERWRIAEREPRGADPTYDLTWLSGPADGTYGFTVGGGRLTREQLIAEATAFVEAFSEPGGVGEDFPGFVPARFRGES
;
A
#
# COMPACT_ATOMS: atom_id res chain seq x y z
N MET A 1 0.58 16.80 4.18
CA MET A 1 -0.58 16.45 3.32
C MET A 1 -1.61 15.78 4.21
N ASP A 2 -2.89 16.16 4.12
CA ASP A 2 -3.94 15.47 4.86
C ASP A 2 -4.03 13.99 4.48
N PRO A 3 -4.25 13.10 5.45
CA PRO A 3 -4.39 11.68 5.18
C PRO A 3 -5.61 11.43 4.27
N PHE A 4 -5.44 10.54 3.30
CA PHE A 4 -6.48 10.21 2.33
C PHE A 4 -6.56 8.71 2.09
N GLU A 5 -7.71 8.26 1.62
CA GLU A 5 -7.93 6.88 1.23
C GLU A 5 -8.06 6.78 -0.28
N VAL A 6 -7.55 5.68 -0.84
CA VAL A 6 -7.59 5.41 -2.27
C VAL A 6 -7.80 3.92 -2.50
N THR A 7 -8.51 3.59 -3.58
CA THR A 7 -8.67 2.21 -4.03
C THR A 7 -7.77 1.97 -5.24
N VAL A 8 -6.88 0.98 -5.15
CA VAL A 8 -5.89 0.61 -6.16
C VAL A 8 -6.02 -0.89 -6.43
N LEU A 9 -6.26 -1.29 -7.68
CA LEU A 9 -6.46 -2.71 -8.04
C LEU A 9 -7.55 -3.43 -7.21
N GLY A 10 -8.55 -2.68 -6.74
CA GLY A 10 -9.60 -3.19 -5.84
C GLY A 10 -9.20 -3.22 -4.36
N GLU A 11 -7.96 -2.87 -4.03
CA GLU A 11 -7.44 -2.78 -2.67
C GLU A 11 -7.60 -1.37 -2.10
N ARG A 12 -8.12 -1.27 -0.87
CA ARG A 12 -8.25 0.00 -0.16
C ARG A 12 -6.99 0.30 0.62
N TRP A 13 -6.42 1.46 0.37
CA TRP A 13 -5.24 2.00 1.01
C TRP A 13 -5.58 3.29 1.76
N ARG A 14 -4.94 3.48 2.91
CA ARG A 14 -4.92 4.75 3.64
C ARG A 14 -3.50 5.28 3.65
N ILE A 15 -3.33 6.51 3.16
CA ILE A 15 -2.03 7.16 3.03
C ILE A 15 -1.99 8.36 3.95
N ALA A 16 -1.00 8.41 4.84
CA ALA A 16 -0.80 9.50 5.78
C ALA A 16 0.61 10.05 5.65
N GLU A 17 0.75 11.36 5.49
CA GLU A 17 2.06 12.01 5.56
C GLU A 17 2.51 12.08 7.03
N ARG A 18 3.74 11.64 7.26
CA ARG A 18 4.48 11.79 8.50
C ARG A 18 5.61 12.76 8.23
N GLU A 19 5.51 13.98 8.76
CA GLU A 19 6.60 14.97 8.70
C GLU A 19 7.47 14.83 9.95
N PRO A 20 8.68 14.23 9.87
CA PRO A 20 9.61 14.28 10.98
C PRO A 20 10.15 15.71 11.08
N ARG A 21 10.28 16.24 12.31
CA ARG A 21 10.81 17.59 12.51
C ARG A 21 12.22 17.72 11.89
N GLY A 22 12.31 18.43 10.76
CA GLY A 22 13.57 18.74 10.09
C GLY A 22 14.12 17.66 9.15
N ALA A 23 13.31 16.67 8.75
CA ALA A 23 13.68 15.69 7.73
C ALA A 23 12.70 15.72 6.55
N ASP A 24 13.07 15.04 5.46
CA ASP A 24 12.16 14.83 4.33
C ASP A 24 10.87 14.14 4.80
N PRO A 25 9.72 14.53 4.23
CA PRO A 25 8.45 13.89 4.57
C PRO A 25 8.51 12.40 4.22
N THR A 26 7.91 11.60 5.09
CA THR A 26 7.62 10.19 4.82
C THR A 26 6.11 9.99 4.73
N TYR A 27 5.70 8.91 4.09
CA TYR A 27 4.32 8.58 3.83
C TYR A 27 4.07 7.15 4.29
N ASP A 28 3.16 6.98 5.24
CA ASP A 28 2.70 5.66 5.66
C ASP A 28 1.54 5.24 4.77
N LEU A 29 1.69 4.11 4.08
CA LEU A 29 0.66 3.46 3.29
C LEU A 29 0.17 2.23 4.05
N THR A 30 -1.05 2.32 4.59
CA THR A 30 -1.73 1.23 5.29
C THR A 30 -2.70 0.53 4.33
N TRP A 31 -2.55 -0.76 4.16
CA TRP A 31 -3.39 -1.59 3.30
C TRP A 31 -4.62 -2.07 4.08
N LEU A 32 -5.72 -1.32 4.03
CA LEU A 32 -6.92 -1.56 4.84
C LEU A 32 -7.70 -2.83 4.45
N SER A 33 -7.70 -3.22 3.18
CA SER A 33 -8.28 -4.49 2.72
C SER A 33 -7.26 -5.63 2.61
N GLY A 34 -6.04 -5.37 3.07
CA GLY A 34 -4.89 -6.22 2.92
C GLY A 34 -4.82 -7.36 3.93
N PRO A 35 -3.70 -8.09 3.92
CA PRO A 35 -3.46 -9.14 4.90
C PRO A 35 -3.35 -8.57 6.32
N ALA A 36 -3.31 -9.47 7.32
CA ALA A 36 -3.22 -9.11 8.75
C ALA A 36 -4.34 -8.14 9.22
N ASP A 37 -5.58 -8.41 8.81
CA ASP A 37 -6.77 -7.62 9.20
C ASP A 37 -6.66 -6.12 8.86
N GLY A 38 -5.99 -5.80 7.75
CA GLY A 38 -5.84 -4.43 7.29
C GLY A 38 -4.78 -3.61 8.03
N THR A 39 -3.93 -4.26 8.82
CA THR A 39 -2.82 -3.62 9.55
C THR A 39 -1.51 -3.64 8.78
N TYR A 40 -1.44 -4.39 7.68
CA TYR A 40 -0.25 -4.47 6.85
C TYR A 40 -0.05 -3.19 6.04
N GLY A 41 1.20 -2.85 5.75
CA GLY A 41 1.53 -1.60 5.08
C GLY A 41 3.02 -1.36 5.00
N PHE A 42 3.40 -0.24 4.41
CA PHE A 42 4.79 0.16 4.27
C PHE A 42 4.93 1.68 4.34
N THR A 43 6.14 2.14 4.62
CA THR A 43 6.47 3.57 4.67
C THR A 43 7.38 3.91 3.50
N VAL A 44 7.03 4.95 2.75
CA VAL A 44 7.86 5.50 1.67
C VAL A 44 8.45 6.82 2.14
N GLY A 45 9.72 7.05 1.85
CA GLY A 45 10.41 8.31 2.11
C GLY A 45 11.27 8.71 0.91
N GLY A 46 12.08 9.76 1.06
CA GLY A 46 13.01 10.20 0.00
C GLY A 46 12.60 11.49 -0.71
N GLY A 47 11.66 12.25 -0.13
CA GLY A 47 11.29 13.58 -0.61
C GLY A 47 9.78 13.77 -0.66
N ARG A 48 9.36 14.95 -1.13
CA ARG A 48 7.94 15.30 -1.23
C ARG A 48 7.28 14.60 -2.41
N LEU A 49 6.53 13.53 -2.13
CA LEU A 49 5.79 12.77 -3.13
C LEU A 49 4.40 13.38 -3.37
N THR A 50 3.96 13.31 -4.63
CA THR A 50 2.59 13.69 -4.99
C THR A 50 1.64 12.54 -4.71
N ARG A 51 0.32 12.82 -4.67
CA ARG A 51 -0.70 11.77 -4.53
C ARG A 51 -0.58 10.69 -5.60
N GLU A 52 -0.34 11.10 -6.84
CA GLU A 52 -0.17 10.19 -7.98
C GLU A 52 1.03 9.26 -7.81
N GLN A 53 2.15 9.78 -7.30
CA GLN A 53 3.32 8.96 -7.00
C GLN A 53 3.03 7.95 -5.88
N LEU A 54 2.36 8.37 -4.81
CA LEU A 54 1.98 7.46 -3.72
C LEU A 54 1.01 6.36 -4.17
N ILE A 55 0.11 6.68 -5.11
CA ILE A 55 -0.77 5.69 -5.74
C ILE A 55 0.03 4.70 -6.60
N ALA A 56 1.01 5.19 -7.35
CA ALA A 56 1.90 4.34 -8.14
C ALA A 56 2.70 3.37 -7.25
N GLU A 57 3.23 3.84 -6.12
CA GLU A 57 3.92 3.01 -5.13
C GLU A 57 2.99 1.92 -4.57
N ALA A 58 1.75 2.27 -4.20
CA ALA A 58 0.76 1.29 -3.73
C ALA A 58 0.42 0.26 -4.81
N THR A 59 0.35 0.68 -6.07
CA THR A 59 0.08 -0.21 -7.21
C THR A 59 1.21 -1.20 -7.40
N ALA A 60 2.44 -0.70 -7.50
CA ALA A 60 3.64 -1.52 -7.66
C ALA A 60 3.81 -2.51 -6.51
N PHE A 61 3.46 -2.09 -5.28
CA PHE A 61 3.48 -2.98 -4.12
C PHE A 61 2.51 -4.15 -4.25
N VAL A 62 1.25 -3.90 -4.61
CA VAL A 62 0.25 -4.98 -4.79
C VAL A 62 0.65 -5.92 -5.93
N GLU A 63 1.24 -5.38 -6.99
CA GLU A 63 1.75 -6.18 -8.11
C GLU A 63 2.88 -7.10 -7.63
N ALA A 64 3.94 -6.55 -7.06
CA ALA A 64 5.09 -7.30 -6.53
C ALA A 64 4.71 -8.27 -5.41
N PHE A 65 3.73 -7.91 -4.58
CA PHE A 65 3.20 -8.78 -3.53
C PHE A 65 2.61 -10.07 -4.11
N SER A 66 1.99 -10.00 -5.30
CA SER A 66 1.34 -11.17 -5.91
C SER A 66 2.20 -11.88 -6.96
N GLU A 67 3.42 -11.41 -7.21
CA GLU A 67 4.37 -12.13 -8.07
C GLU A 67 4.87 -13.41 -7.39
N PRO A 68 5.22 -14.46 -8.16
CA PRO A 68 5.83 -15.67 -7.60
C PRO A 68 7.18 -15.33 -6.95
N GLY A 69 7.42 -15.78 -5.72
CA GLY A 69 8.55 -15.35 -4.89
C GLY A 69 8.28 -14.07 -4.10
N GLY A 70 7.08 -13.48 -4.23
CA GLY A 70 6.68 -12.24 -3.60
C GLY A 70 6.24 -12.41 -2.15
N VAL A 71 6.01 -11.28 -1.47
CA VAL A 71 5.62 -11.23 -0.06
C VAL A 71 4.26 -11.89 0.21
N GLY A 72 3.41 -12.05 -0.81
CA GLY A 72 2.13 -12.74 -0.69
C GLY A 72 2.24 -14.21 -0.30
N GLU A 73 3.37 -14.86 -0.51
CA GLU A 73 3.58 -16.25 -0.07
C GLU A 73 3.65 -16.38 1.46
N ASP A 74 4.02 -15.31 2.18
CA ASP A 74 4.05 -15.29 3.65
C ASP A 74 2.65 -15.18 4.28
N PHE A 75 1.63 -14.87 3.46
CA PHE A 75 0.23 -14.70 3.89
C PHE A 75 -0.67 -15.79 3.30
N PRO A 76 -0.55 -17.06 3.76
CA PRO A 76 -1.33 -18.16 3.22
C PRO A 76 -2.84 -17.91 3.41
N GLY A 77 -3.59 -17.98 2.30
CA GLY A 77 -5.04 -17.77 2.28
C GLY A 77 -5.49 -16.32 2.06
N PHE A 78 -4.57 -15.35 1.99
CA PHE A 78 -4.92 -14.02 1.52
C PHE A 78 -4.96 -14.00 -0.01
N VAL A 79 -6.13 -13.70 -0.56
CA VAL A 79 -6.33 -13.50 -2.00
C VAL A 79 -6.59 -12.02 -2.25
N PRO A 80 -5.70 -11.32 -3.02
CA PRO A 80 -5.94 -9.95 -3.44
C PRO A 80 -7.28 -9.80 -4.17
N ALA A 81 -7.96 -8.68 -3.97
CA ALA A 81 -9.25 -8.31 -4.53
C ALA A 81 -9.32 -8.52 -6.05
N ARG A 82 -8.25 -8.22 -6.78
CA ARG A 82 -8.17 -8.46 -8.22
C ARG A 82 -8.34 -9.93 -8.63
N PHE A 83 -7.97 -10.87 -7.76
CA PHE A 83 -8.13 -12.31 -7.99
C PHE A 83 -9.37 -12.89 -7.30
N ARG A 84 -10.01 -12.12 -6.40
CA ARG A 84 -11.16 -12.57 -5.62
C ARG A 84 -12.46 -12.66 -6.45
N GLY A 85 -12.46 -12.10 -7.67
CA GLY A 85 -13.60 -12.10 -8.60
C GLY A 85 -13.51 -13.11 -9.75
N GLU A 86 -12.41 -13.85 -9.88
CA GLU A 86 -12.27 -14.91 -10.89
C GLU A 86 -12.69 -16.24 -10.28
N SER A 87 -14.00 -16.46 -10.13
CA SER A 87 -14.57 -17.75 -9.69
C SER A 87 -15.70 -18.21 -10.60
#